data_AF-A0AA91Z2A7-F1
#
_entry.id   AF-A0AA91Z2A7-F1
#
_cell.length_a   1.000
_cell.length_b   1.000
_cell.length_c   1.000
_cell.angle_alpha   90.00
_cell.angle_beta   90.00
_cell.angle_gamma   90.00
#
_symmetry.space_group_name_H-M   'P 1'
#
loop_
_entity.id
_entity.type
_entity.pdbx_description
1 polymer ?
#
loop_
_entity_poly.entity_id
_entity_poly.type
_entity_poly.pdbx_seq_one_letter_code
_entity_poly.pdbx_strand_id
1 'polypeptide(L)' 'MNQMILEYAITGVENKISELEKTISKGERYLSDIKLGNKVRTEKTADEISHVIIKTKGKIEELTNFHFDLVWKLSVGVDE' A
#
# COMPACT_ATOMS: atom_id res chain seq x y z
N MET A 1 -21.36 -14.44 13.44
CA MET A 1 -20.84 -14.72 12.08
C MET A 1 -20.15 -13.50 11.44
N ASN A 2 -20.37 -12.26 11.92
CA ASN A 2 -19.76 -11.05 11.33
C ASN A 2 -18.27 -10.82 11.69
N GLN A 3 -17.82 -11.19 12.88
CA GLN A 3 -16.47 -10.85 13.36
C GLN A 3 -15.35 -11.48 12.53
N MET A 4 -15.42 -12.79 12.26
CA MET A 4 -14.39 -13.52 11.50
C MET A 4 -14.24 -13.02 10.06
N ILE A 5 -15.33 -12.55 9.45
CA ILE A 5 -15.31 -11.96 8.09
C ILE A 5 -14.60 -10.61 8.11
N LEU A 6 -14.88 -9.78 9.12
CA LEU A 6 -14.22 -8.48 9.29
C LEU A 6 -12.72 -8.63 9.58
N GLU A 7 -12.34 -9.55 10.47
CA GLU A 7 -10.94 -9.86 10.76
C GLU A 7 -10.18 -10.32 9.51
N TYR A 8 -10.78 -11.22 8.72
CA TYR A 8 -10.19 -11.66 7.45
C TYR A 8 -10.03 -10.51 6.44
N ALA A 9 -11.03 -9.62 6.35
CA ALA A 9 -10.96 -8.45 5.50
C ALA A 9 -9.86 -7.48 5.94
N ILE A 10 -9.72 -7.23 7.25
CA ILE A 10 -8.65 -6.39 7.83
C ILE A 10 -7.27 -6.94 7.45
N THR A 11 -7.02 -8.23 7.68
CA THR A 11 -5.77 -8.88 7.30
C THR A 11 -5.51 -8.79 5.79
N GLY A 12 -6.55 -8.93 4.97
CA GLY A 12 -6.44 -8.76 3.52
C GLY A 12 -5.99 -7.36 3.11
N VAL A 13 -6.53 -6.33 3.76
CA VAL A 13 -6.16 -4.92 3.53
C VAL A 13 -4.73 -4.64 3.98
N GLU A 14 -4.34 -5.11 5.17
CA GLU A 14 -2.97 -4.96 5.71
C GLU A 14 -1.92 -5.59 4.80
N ASN A 15 -2.18 -6.82 4.33
CA ASN A 15 -1.33 -7.49 3.36
C ASN A 15 -1.21 -6.66 2.07
N LYS A 16 -2.32 -6.07 1.61
CA LYS A 16 -2.30 -5.26 0.40
C LYS A 16 -1.50 -3.98 0.56
N ILE A 17 -1.64 -3.30 1.70
CA ILE A 17 -0.83 -2.13 2.04
C ILE A 17 0.66 -2.50 2.02
N SER A 18 1.05 -3.60 2.66
CA SER A 18 2.46 -4.05 2.69
C SER A 18 3.03 -4.34 1.29
N GLU A 19 2.25 -4.93 0.37
CA GLU A 19 2.67 -5.11 -1.03
C GLU A 19 2.91 -3.79 -1.76
N LEU A 20 2.05 -2.79 -1.52
CA LEU A 20 2.17 -1.47 -2.12
C LEU A 20 3.38 -0.71 -1.54
N GLU A 21 3.65 -0.82 -0.25
CA GLU A 21 4.84 -0.24 0.38
C GLU A 21 6.14 -0.82 -0.19
N LYS A 22 6.20 -2.15 -0.41
CA LYS A 22 7.33 -2.78 -1.11
C LYS A 22 7.51 -2.24 -2.52
N THR A 23 6.41 -1.93 -3.20
CA THR A 23 6.44 -1.32 -4.54
C THR A 23 7.01 0.09 -4.51
N ILE A 24 6.61 0.91 -3.52
CA ILE A 24 7.16 2.25 -3.29
C ILE A 24 8.66 2.15 -3.00
N SER A 25 9.06 1.32 -2.04
CA SER A 25 10.47 1.16 -1.64
C SER A 25 11.36 0.75 -2.83
N LYS A 26 10.86 -0.16 -3.68
CA LYS A 26 11.55 -0.54 -4.91
C LYS A 26 11.67 0.63 -5.90
N GLY A 27 10.60 1.41 -6.07
CA GLY A 27 10.60 2.61 -6.91
C GLY A 27 11.59 3.66 -6.41
N GLU A 28 11.60 3.94 -5.11
CA GLU A 28 12.52 4.90 -4.49
C GLU A 28 13.98 4.47 -4.64
N ARG A 29 14.25 3.17 -4.50
CA ARG A 29 15.58 2.62 -4.80
C ARG A 29 15.98 2.84 -6.25
N TYR A 30 15.08 2.59 -7.22
CA TYR A 30 15.38 2.88 -8.63
C TYR A 30 15.62 4.37 -8.89
N LEU A 31 14.87 5.28 -8.28
CA LEU A 31 15.12 6.71 -8.40
C LEU A 31 16.48 7.11 -7.83
N SER A 32 16.87 6.52 -6.70
CA SER A 32 18.19 6.74 -6.11
C SER A 32 19.31 6.24 -7.03
N ASP A 33 19.16 5.02 -7.56
CA ASP A 33 20.12 4.42 -8.49
C ASP A 33 20.26 5.25 -9.77
N ILE A 34 19.15 5.73 -10.36
CA ILE A 34 19.17 6.61 -11.54
C ILE A 34 19.93 7.91 -11.24
N LYS A 35 19.69 8.54 -10.08
CA LYS A 35 20.38 9.78 -9.68
C LYS A 35 21.89 9.58 -9.52
N LEU A 36 22.32 8.40 -9.08
CA LEU A 36 23.72 8.03 -8.94
C LEU A 36 24.36 7.57 -10.26
N GLY A 37 23.61 7.51 -11.36
CA GLY A 37 24.08 7.00 -12.65
C GLY A 37 24.20 5.47 -12.70
N ASN A 38 23.63 4.75 -11.74
CA ASN A 38 23.62 3.30 -11.71
C ASN A 38 22.62 2.73 -12.73
N LYS A 39 22.96 1.56 -13.28
CA LYS A 39 22.03 0.83 -14.15
C LYS A 39 20.88 0.25 -13.34
N VAL A 40 19.67 0.73 -13.60
CA VAL A 40 18.44 0.15 -13.04
C VAL A 40 17.91 -1.01 -13.89
N ARG A 41 17.23 -1.96 -13.25
CA ARG A 41 16.59 -3.11 -13.90
C ARG A 41 15.13 -2.80 -14.21
N THR A 42 14.89 -1.72 -14.94
CA THR A 42 13.56 -1.32 -15.41
C THR A 42 13.68 -0.48 -16.68
N GLU A 43 12.70 -0.58 -17.56
CA GLU A 43 12.59 0.23 -18.78
C GLU A 43 11.91 1.59 -18.49
N LYS A 44 11.41 1.78 -17.26
CA LYS A 44 10.73 3.01 -16.87
C LYS A 44 11.72 4.15 -16.63
N THR A 45 11.34 5.33 -17.08
CA THR A 45 12.01 6.59 -16.78
C THR A 45 11.82 6.99 -15.31
N ALA A 46 12.64 7.92 -14.81
CA ALA A 46 12.50 8.47 -13.46
C ALA A 46 11.11 9.10 -13.23
N ASP A 47 10.56 9.77 -14.24
CA ASP A 47 9.23 10.40 -14.16
C ASP A 47 8.12 9.34 -14.06
N GLU A 48 8.20 8.28 -14.85
CA GLU A 48 7.25 7.15 -14.76
C GLU A 48 7.33 6.44 -13.42
N ILE A 49 8.54 6.23 -12.88
CA ILE A 49 8.71 5.64 -11.54
C ILE A 49 8.09 6.55 -10.48
N SER A 50 8.31 7.86 -10.59
CA SER A 50 7.73 8.84 -9.67
C SER A 50 6.21 8.86 -9.73
N HIS A 51 5.61 8.81 -10.92
CA HIS A 51 4.16 8.68 -11.09
C HIS A 51 3.61 7.39 -10.49
N VAL A 52 4.31 6.26 -10.65
CA VAL A 52 3.93 4.99 -10.02
C VAL A 52 3.95 5.12 -8.50
N ILE A 53 4.98 5.72 -7.92
CA ILE A 53 5.07 5.95 -6.46
C ILE A 53 3.90 6.81 -5.98
N ILE A 54 3.63 7.94 -6.63
CA ILE A 54 2.54 8.86 -6.26
C ILE A 54 1.18 8.13 -6.30
N LYS A 55 0.90 7.42 -7.40
CA LYS A 55 -0.34 6.63 -7.53
C LYS A 55 -0.44 5.54 -6.48
N THR A 56 0.68 4.93 -6.11
CA THR A 56 0.73 3.87 -5.10
C THR A 56 0.49 4.43 -3.70
N LYS A 57 1.03 5.61 -3.38
CA LYS A 57 0.76 6.33 -2.13
C LYS A 57 -0.73 6.66 -1.98
N GLY A 58 -1.36 7.19 -3.03
CA GLY A 58 -2.81 7.46 -3.00
C GLY A 58 -3.65 6.20 -2.74
N LYS A 59 -3.28 5.06 -3.33
CA LYS A 59 -3.94 3.77 -3.05
C LYS A 59 -3.74 3.29 -1.61
N ILE A 60 -2.57 3.54 -1.02
CA ILE A 60 -2.33 3.21 0.39
C ILE A 60 -3.24 4.08 1.26
N GLU A 61 -3.35 5.37 1.00
CA GLU A 61 -4.26 6.27 1.74
C GLU A 61 -5.73 5.79 1.67
N GLU A 62 -6.21 5.41 0.48
CA GLU A 62 -7.55 4.83 0.31
C GLU A 62 -7.73 3.54 1.14
N LEU A 63 -6.75 2.63 1.10
CA LEU A 63 -6.79 1.37 1.85
C LEU A 63 -6.67 1.57 3.36
N THR A 64 -5.90 2.55 3.82
CA THR A 64 -5.77 2.90 5.23
C THR A 64 -7.10 3.44 5.78
N ASN A 65 -7.78 4.29 5.02
CA ASN A 65 -9.12 4.76 5.39
C ASN A 65 -10.13 3.59 5.46
N PHE A 66 -10.07 2.69 4.48
CA PHE A 66 -10.93 1.50 4.49
C PHE A 66 -10.60 0.54 5.64
N HIS A 67 -9.33 0.37 5.98
CA HIS A 67 -8.88 -0.41 7.15
C HIS A 67 -9.46 0.18 8.44
N PHE A 68 -9.38 1.49 8.61
CA PHE A 68 -9.97 2.18 9.75
C PHE A 68 -11.48 1.92 9.87
N ASP A 69 -12.23 2.00 8.77
CA ASP A 69 -13.67 1.70 8.76
C ASP A 69 -13.97 0.25 9.17
N LEU A 70 -13.15 -0.71 8.73
CA LEU A 70 -13.30 -2.12 9.09
C LEU A 70 -12.99 -2.35 10.57
N VAL A 71 -11.93 -1.75 11.10
CA VAL A 71 -11.55 -1.83 12.52
C VAL A 71 -12.63 -1.19 13.39
N TRP A 72 -13.18 -0.04 12.98
CA TRP A 72 -14.27 0.62 13.69
C TRP A 72 -15.55 -0.25 13.71
N LYS A 73 -15.92 -0.85 12.57
CA LYS A 73 -17.05 -1.80 12.52
C LYS A 73 -16.83 -3.01 13.41
N LEU A 74 -15.59 -3.51 13.48
CA LEU A 74 -15.22 -4.60 14.37
C LEU A 74 -15.37 -4.18 15.83
N SER A 75 -14.94 -2.97 16.21
CA SER A 75 -15.03 -2.52 17.60
C SER A 75 -16.46 -2.25 18.05
N VAL A 76 -17.31 -1.66 17.19
CA VAL A 76 -18.71 -1.37 17.54
C VAL A 76 -19.57 -2.63 17.52
N GLY A 77 -19.24 -3.62 16.68
CA GLY A 77 -19.98 -4.88 16.58
C GLY A 77 -19.65 -5.92 17.66
N VAL A 78 -18.78 -5.60 18.62
CA VAL A 78 -18.40 -6.47 19.75
C VAL A 78 -19.18 -6.11 21.04
N ASP A 79 -19.93 -5.01 21.03
CA ASP A 79 -20.72 -4.54 22.18
C ASP A 79 -22.20 -4.99 22.18
N GLU A 80 -22.65 -5.80 21.21
CA GLU A 80 -24.03 -6.37 21.13
C GLU A 80 -24.08 -7.89 21.42
#